data_AF-A0AAP0E4U6-F1
#
_entry.id   AF-A0AAP0E4U6-F1
#
_cell.length_a   1.000
_cell.length_b   1.000
_cell.length_c   1.000
_cell.angle_alpha   90.00
_cell.angle_beta   90.00
_cell.angle_gamma   90.00
#
_symmetry.space_group_name_H-M   'P 1'
#
loop_
_entity.id
_entity.type
_entity.pdbx_description
1 polymer ?
#
loop_
_entity_poly.entity_id
_entity_poly.type
_entity_poly.pdbx_seq_one_letter_code
_entity_poly.pdbx_strand_id
1 'polypeptide(L)'
;MVTMIRIRSRDGLERVKIENPNNTTIADLKTLIENQLGVPISNQILSKDQNLLLAKTLDDRIRFTDMSNTQTLVSSLGIGHGSIVFLAYEGVRFVAGPAVTPAGSFGRKMTMDDLIAKQMRISRQESPHCEAVSFDRDAANVFQHYVNETLAFAVKRGGFMYGTLSEEGKVEVDFIYEPPQQGTEDRLVLVRDPEEENLVEAIAIGMGMRRVGFIFTQTISQSKVDYTMSNSEVAQAAELHGESGLKEWVTALVKLEVNEDGAADVHFEAFQLSDMCVRLFKEGWFESESEGGEEVDPKVSRMKKDVVVGGKDTKEVDNDFFLVVVKILDHQGPLSTSFPIENRIETVTLKALKTHLDRSKSLPFVKRISDFHLLLLVARFLDVRADVPALAECVQLQSEVPEGYQLLIESLASSS
;
A
#
# COMPACT_ATOMS: atom_id res chain seq x y z
N MET A 1 12.42 -54.00 -17.78
CA MET A 1 12.57 -52.54 -17.93
C MET A 1 11.51 -52.12 -18.93
N VAL A 2 10.52 -51.33 -18.51
CA VAL A 2 9.36 -51.02 -19.37
C VAL A 2 9.76 -50.01 -20.45
N THR A 3 9.57 -50.39 -21.70
CA THR A 3 9.76 -49.52 -22.86
C THR A 3 8.41 -49.00 -23.32
N MET A 4 8.34 -47.70 -23.62
CA MET A 4 7.13 -47.09 -24.16
C MET A 4 7.41 -46.70 -25.61
N ILE A 5 6.66 -47.27 -26.53
CA ILE A 5 6.73 -46.93 -27.96
C ILE A 5 5.53 -46.09 -28.35
N ARG A 6 5.65 -45.35 -29.44
CA ARG A 6 4.58 -44.49 -29.95
C ARG A 6 4.01 -45.11 -31.22
N ILE A 7 2.72 -45.40 -31.22
CA ILE A 7 2.00 -45.92 -32.39
C ILE A 7 1.32 -44.76 -33.08
N ARG A 8 1.73 -44.44 -34.31
CA ARG A 8 1.08 -43.43 -35.16
C ARG A 8 0.11 -44.13 -36.10
N SER A 9 -1.17 -43.81 -35.98
CA SER A 9 -2.22 -44.28 -36.90
C SER A 9 -2.96 -43.09 -37.51
N ARG A 10 -4.00 -43.36 -38.30
CA ARG A 10 -4.90 -42.32 -38.82
C ARG A 10 -5.64 -41.54 -37.72
N ASP A 11 -5.81 -42.13 -36.53
CA ASP A 11 -6.58 -41.52 -35.44
C ASP A 11 -5.71 -40.66 -34.51
N GLY A 12 -4.39 -40.74 -34.63
CA GLY A 12 -3.48 -39.98 -33.79
C GLY A 12 -2.22 -40.73 -33.40
N LEU A 13 -1.55 -40.22 -32.37
CA LEU A 13 -0.34 -40.80 -31.80
C LEU A 13 -0.65 -41.33 -30.41
N GLU A 14 -0.65 -42.65 -30.26
CA GLU A 14 -0.92 -43.34 -28.99
C GLU A 14 0.36 -44.00 -28.47
N ARG A 15 0.38 -44.37 -27.18
CA ARG A 15 1.56 -44.96 -26.53
C ARG A 15 1.26 -46.39 -26.12
N VAL A 16 2.11 -47.33 -26.53
CA VAL A 16 2.01 -48.74 -26.14
C VAL A 16 3.18 -49.09 -25.22
N LYS A 17 2.86 -49.72 -24.09
CA LYS A 17 3.86 -50.19 -23.11
C LYS A 17 4.30 -51.62 -23.45
N ILE A 18 5.60 -51.84 -23.47
CA ILE A 18 6.28 -53.12 -23.68
C ILE A 18 7.12 -53.42 -22.44
N GLU A 19 6.82 -54.49 -21.71
CA GLU A 19 7.47 -54.77 -20.43
C GLU A 19 8.88 -55.38 -20.59
N ASN A 20 9.06 -56.22 -21.61
CA ASN A 20 10.30 -56.97 -21.88
C ASN A 20 10.77 -56.78 -23.35
N PRO A 21 11.25 -55.57 -23.71
CA PRO A 21 11.54 -55.18 -25.09
C PRO A 21 12.56 -56.09 -25.80
N ASN A 22 13.51 -56.67 -25.05
CA ASN A 22 14.59 -57.49 -25.62
C ASN A 22 14.13 -58.89 -26.06
N ASN A 23 12.95 -59.33 -25.62
CA ASN A 23 12.37 -60.64 -25.97
C ASN A 23 10.95 -60.52 -26.55
N THR A 24 10.54 -59.32 -26.96
CA THR A 24 9.22 -59.06 -27.56
C THR A 24 9.31 -59.25 -29.07
N THR A 25 8.50 -60.15 -29.62
CA THR A 25 8.38 -60.36 -31.07
C THR A 25 7.37 -59.40 -31.70
N ILE A 26 7.30 -59.35 -33.04
CA ILE A 26 6.27 -58.58 -33.73
C ILE A 26 4.87 -59.15 -33.45
N ALA A 27 4.70 -60.46 -33.28
CA ALA A 27 3.43 -61.06 -32.85
C ALA A 27 2.98 -60.53 -31.48
N ASP A 28 3.91 -60.46 -30.53
CA ASP A 28 3.63 -59.93 -29.20
C ASP A 28 3.25 -58.45 -29.27
N LEU A 29 3.96 -57.68 -30.10
CA LEU A 29 3.64 -56.27 -30.33
C LEU A 29 2.23 -56.09 -30.93
N LYS A 30 1.83 -56.91 -31.92
CA LYS A 30 0.47 -56.86 -32.46
C LYS A 30 -0.58 -57.17 -31.40
N THR A 31 -0.30 -58.15 -30.54
CA THR A 31 -1.16 -58.51 -29.41
C THR A 31 -1.28 -57.37 -28.39
N LEU A 32 -0.17 -56.67 -28.10
CA LEU A 32 -0.17 -55.50 -27.23
C LEU A 32 -0.98 -54.34 -27.82
N ILE A 33 -0.91 -54.13 -29.13
CA ILE A 33 -1.71 -53.12 -29.84
C ILE A 33 -3.20 -53.47 -29.80
N GLU A 34 -3.57 -54.74 -29.98
CA GLU A 34 -4.96 -55.18 -29.84
C GLU A 34 -5.48 -54.95 -28.42
N ASN A 35 -4.72 -55.37 -27.41
CA ASN A 35 -5.12 -55.25 -26.01
C ASN A 35 -5.17 -53.80 -25.50
N GLN A 36 -4.21 -52.94 -25.88
CA GLN A 36 -4.10 -51.57 -25.37
C GLN A 36 -4.85 -50.55 -26.23
N LEU A 37 -4.93 -50.77 -27.55
CA LEU A 37 -5.46 -49.81 -28.51
C LEU A 37 -6.73 -50.31 -29.24
N GLY A 38 -7.17 -51.55 -29.00
CA GLY A 38 -8.43 -52.10 -29.53
C GLY A 38 -8.43 -52.37 -31.04
N VAL A 39 -7.25 -52.53 -31.66
CA VAL A 39 -7.13 -52.79 -33.11
C VAL A 39 -6.93 -54.30 -33.33
N PRO A 40 -7.87 -55.03 -33.97
CA PRO A 40 -7.75 -56.48 -34.14
C PRO A 40 -6.48 -56.89 -34.89
N ILE A 41 -5.78 -57.94 -34.43
CA ILE A 41 -4.50 -58.38 -35.03
C ILE A 41 -4.62 -58.64 -36.54
N SER A 42 -5.75 -59.20 -36.98
CA SER A 42 -6.04 -59.48 -38.39
C SER A 42 -6.03 -58.24 -39.28
N ASN A 43 -6.26 -57.06 -38.69
CA ASN A 43 -6.38 -55.79 -39.42
C ASN A 43 -5.10 -54.95 -39.30
N GLN A 44 -4.10 -55.40 -38.53
CA GLN A 44 -2.89 -54.63 -38.27
C GLN A 44 -1.81 -54.84 -39.34
N ILE A 45 -1.47 -53.74 -40.02
CA ILE A 45 -0.28 -53.61 -40.85
C ILE A 45 0.66 -52.63 -40.15
N LEU A 46 1.87 -53.09 -39.80
CA LEU A 46 2.87 -52.31 -39.09
C LEU A 46 4.04 -52.02 -40.03
N SER A 47 4.63 -50.84 -39.89
CA SER A 47 5.88 -50.48 -40.55
C SER A 47 6.60 -49.37 -39.79
N LYS A 48 7.91 -49.27 -39.97
CA LYS A 48 8.68 -48.09 -39.57
C LYS A 48 8.59 -46.95 -40.58
N ASP A 49 8.12 -47.22 -41.80
CA ASP A 49 7.95 -46.19 -42.83
C ASP A 49 6.63 -45.44 -42.63
N GLN A 50 6.72 -44.11 -42.54
CA GLN A 50 5.58 -43.21 -42.45
C GLN A 50 4.65 -43.31 -43.66
N ASN A 51 5.20 -43.64 -44.84
CA ASN A 51 4.44 -43.75 -46.09
C ASN A 51 3.34 -44.82 -46.03
N LEU A 52 3.40 -45.76 -45.06
CA LEU A 52 2.33 -46.70 -44.79
C LEU A 52 0.98 -45.99 -44.54
N LEU A 53 0.98 -44.84 -43.87
CA LEU A 53 -0.25 -44.08 -43.60
C LEU A 53 -0.78 -43.31 -44.82
N LEU A 54 0.04 -43.16 -45.87
CA LEU A 54 -0.33 -42.51 -47.12
C LEU A 54 -0.85 -43.51 -48.16
N ALA A 55 -0.64 -44.82 -47.94
CA ALA A 55 -1.08 -45.88 -48.82
C ALA A 55 -2.62 -45.99 -48.85
N LYS A 56 -3.18 -45.85 -50.06
CA LYS A 56 -4.63 -45.74 -50.30
C LYS A 56 -5.32 -47.09 -50.50
N THR A 57 -4.61 -48.09 -51.00
CA THR A 57 -5.14 -49.43 -51.28
C THR A 57 -4.48 -50.50 -50.40
N LEU A 58 -5.14 -51.65 -50.24
CA LEU A 58 -4.58 -52.79 -49.49
C LEU A 58 -3.30 -53.33 -50.16
N ASP A 59 -3.26 -53.37 -51.49
CA ASP A 59 -2.09 -53.81 -52.27
C ASP A 59 -0.88 -52.90 -52.05
N ASP A 60 -1.09 -51.59 -51.87
CA ASP A 60 -0.02 -50.65 -51.54
C ASP A 60 0.50 -50.86 -50.11
N ARG A 61 -0.38 -51.24 -49.18
CA ARG A 61 -0.02 -51.45 -47.76
C ARG A 61 0.74 -52.75 -47.54
N ILE A 62 0.45 -53.80 -48.31
CA ILE A 62 1.14 -55.10 -48.19
C ILE A 62 2.60 -55.02 -48.67
N ARG A 63 2.97 -53.99 -49.45
CA ARG A 63 4.37 -53.76 -49.88
C ARG A 63 5.30 -53.42 -48.71
N PHE A 64 4.76 -52.94 -47.60
CA PHE A 64 5.53 -52.66 -46.37
C PHE A 64 5.74 -53.96 -45.59
N THR A 65 6.84 -54.63 -45.86
CA THR A 65 7.16 -55.97 -45.33
C THR A 65 8.18 -55.96 -44.21
N ASP A 66 8.70 -54.79 -43.82
CA ASP A 66 9.74 -54.61 -42.80
C ASP A 66 9.33 -55.16 -41.42
N MET A 67 8.02 -55.23 -41.15
CA MET A 67 7.46 -55.82 -39.94
C MET A 67 6.49 -56.99 -40.22
N SER A 68 6.64 -57.68 -41.35
CA SER A 68 5.74 -58.78 -41.75
C SER A 68 6.04 -60.12 -41.06
N ASN A 69 7.29 -60.39 -40.71
CA ASN A 69 7.69 -61.63 -40.04
C ASN A 69 7.38 -61.56 -38.53
N THR A 70 6.42 -62.37 -38.09
CA THR A 70 5.90 -62.38 -36.72
C THR A 70 6.91 -62.78 -35.66
N GLN A 71 7.96 -63.53 -36.01
CA GLN A 71 8.99 -64.02 -35.10
C GLN A 71 10.17 -63.04 -34.92
N THR A 72 10.23 -61.98 -35.73
CA THR A 72 11.29 -60.98 -35.62
C THR A 72 11.20 -60.25 -34.28
N LEU A 73 12.33 -60.06 -33.61
CA LEU A 73 12.40 -59.30 -32.37
C LEU A 73 12.28 -57.80 -32.63
N VAL A 74 11.46 -57.10 -31.85
CA VAL A 74 11.26 -55.64 -31.96
C VAL A 74 12.58 -54.88 -31.77
N SER A 75 13.45 -55.34 -30.87
CA SER A 75 14.79 -54.79 -30.63
C SER A 75 15.71 -54.89 -31.85
N SER A 76 15.63 -55.99 -32.62
CA SER A 76 16.45 -56.20 -33.83
C SER A 76 16.12 -55.21 -34.95
N LEU A 77 14.91 -54.63 -34.93
CA LEU A 77 14.47 -53.59 -35.85
C LEU A 77 14.82 -52.17 -35.36
N GLY A 78 15.57 -52.04 -34.26
CA GLY A 78 15.94 -50.75 -33.67
C GLY A 78 14.75 -50.00 -33.06
N ILE A 79 13.70 -50.71 -32.65
CA ILE A 79 12.54 -50.12 -31.96
C ILE A 79 12.82 -50.18 -30.45
N GLY A 80 13.05 -49.00 -29.87
CA GLY A 80 13.34 -48.81 -28.45
C GLY A 80 12.41 -47.78 -27.82
N HIS A 81 12.80 -47.22 -26.66
CA HIS A 81 11.98 -46.24 -25.96
C HIS A 81 11.78 -44.97 -26.79
N GLY A 82 10.54 -44.55 -26.96
CA GLY A 82 10.16 -43.37 -27.74
C GLY A 82 10.13 -43.57 -29.26
N SER A 83 10.53 -44.74 -29.77
CA SER A 83 10.46 -45.05 -31.21
C SER A 83 9.02 -44.97 -31.71
N ILE A 84 8.86 -44.51 -32.95
CA ILE A 84 7.57 -44.40 -33.63
C ILE A 84 7.42 -45.61 -34.56
N VAL A 85 6.27 -46.28 -34.46
CA VAL A 85 5.83 -47.32 -35.39
C VAL A 85 4.52 -46.87 -36.01
N PHE A 86 4.39 -47.02 -37.32
CA PHE A 86 3.20 -46.64 -38.05
C PHE A 86 2.26 -47.85 -38.17
N LEU A 87 0.99 -47.64 -37.84
CA LEU A 87 -0.06 -48.66 -37.87
C LEU A 87 -1.14 -48.24 -38.86
N ALA A 88 -1.30 -49.03 -39.92
CA ALA A 88 -2.45 -48.97 -40.80
C ALA A 88 -3.40 -50.13 -40.50
N TYR A 89 -4.69 -49.83 -40.44
CA TYR A 89 -5.75 -50.80 -40.25
C TYR A 89 -7.07 -50.29 -40.86
N GLU A 90 -8.02 -51.19 -41.07
CA GLU A 90 -9.37 -50.86 -41.53
C GLU A 90 -10.40 -51.04 -40.41
N GLY A 91 -11.42 -50.18 -40.39
CA GLY A 91 -12.50 -50.16 -39.37
C GLY A 91 -12.49 -48.94 -38.46
N VAL A 92 -13.66 -48.52 -37.98
CA VAL A 92 -13.80 -47.37 -37.07
C VAL A 92 -13.65 -47.85 -35.63
N ARG A 93 -12.81 -47.17 -34.83
CA ARG A 93 -12.72 -47.40 -33.39
C ARG A 93 -12.93 -46.10 -32.62
N PHE A 94 -13.30 -46.23 -31.35
CA PHE A 94 -13.38 -45.10 -30.44
C PHE A 94 -11.98 -44.80 -29.89
N VAL A 95 -11.45 -43.61 -30.17
CA VAL A 95 -10.18 -43.13 -29.62
C VAL A 95 -10.50 -41.99 -28.65
N ALA A 96 -10.05 -42.11 -27.40
CA ALA A 96 -10.20 -41.04 -26.42
C ALA A 96 -9.45 -39.80 -26.92
N GLY A 97 -10.16 -38.68 -27.08
CA GLY A 97 -9.56 -37.40 -27.46
C GLY A 97 -8.53 -36.92 -26.42
N PRO A 98 -7.67 -35.95 -26.78
CA PRO A 98 -6.72 -35.39 -25.82
C PRO A 98 -7.46 -34.86 -24.60
N ALA A 99 -6.94 -35.16 -23.41
CA ALA A 99 -7.50 -34.66 -22.16
C ALA A 99 -7.45 -33.12 -22.17
N VAL A 100 -8.62 -32.49 -22.33
CA VAL A 100 -8.76 -31.05 -22.18
C VAL A 100 -8.81 -30.75 -20.69
N THR A 101 -7.65 -30.42 -20.11
CA THR A 101 -7.61 -29.74 -18.80
C THR A 101 -7.93 -28.26 -19.05
N PRO A 102 -9.01 -27.70 -18.48
CA PRO A 102 -9.27 -26.28 -18.56
C PRO A 102 -8.27 -25.57 -17.65
N ALA A 103 -7.12 -25.20 -18.20
CA ALA A 103 -6.29 -24.16 -17.64
C ALA A 103 -6.99 -22.83 -17.96
N GLY A 104 -7.48 -22.14 -16.94
CA GLY A 104 -7.98 -20.78 -17.08
C GLY A 104 -6.92 -19.91 -17.76
N SER A 105 -7.36 -19.11 -18.73
CA SER A 105 -6.65 -18.02 -19.42
C SER A 105 -5.98 -18.28 -20.77
N PHE A 106 -6.42 -19.27 -21.55
CA PHE A 106 -6.24 -19.21 -23.01
C PHE A 106 -7.59 -19.02 -23.72
N GLY A 107 -7.85 -17.80 -24.22
CA GLY A 107 -8.92 -17.54 -25.18
C GLY A 107 -10.17 -16.78 -24.71
N ARG A 108 -10.22 -16.23 -23.49
CA ARG A 108 -11.29 -15.28 -23.13
C ARG A 108 -11.03 -13.97 -23.88
N LYS A 109 -11.85 -13.65 -24.89
CA LYS A 109 -11.85 -12.32 -25.51
C LYS A 109 -12.12 -11.31 -24.42
N MET A 110 -11.20 -10.36 -24.26
CA MET A 110 -11.35 -9.23 -23.35
C MET A 110 -12.66 -8.52 -23.69
N THR A 111 -13.63 -8.53 -22.77
CA THR A 111 -14.90 -7.85 -22.99
C THR A 111 -14.73 -6.34 -22.77
N MET A 112 -15.66 -5.53 -23.26
CA MET A 112 -15.68 -4.10 -22.91
C MET A 112 -15.78 -3.91 -21.40
N ASP A 113 -16.51 -4.79 -20.70
CA ASP A 113 -16.59 -4.76 -19.23
C ASP A 113 -15.24 -5.09 -18.57
N ASP A 114 -14.45 -6.01 -19.13
CA ASP A 114 -13.10 -6.32 -18.65
C ASP A 114 -12.12 -5.15 -18.90
N LEU A 115 -12.31 -4.38 -19.98
CA LEU A 115 -11.55 -3.16 -20.27
C LEU A 115 -11.96 -2.02 -19.34
N ILE A 116 -13.26 -1.84 -19.12
CA ILE A 116 -13.84 -0.85 -18.19
C ILE A 116 -13.41 -1.14 -16.74
N ALA A 117 -13.39 -2.40 -16.32
CA ALA A 117 -12.94 -2.80 -14.98
C ALA A 117 -11.44 -2.56 -14.75
N LYS A 118 -10.66 -2.42 -15.83
CA LYS A 118 -9.23 -2.05 -15.77
C LYS A 118 -8.98 -0.55 -15.82
N GLN A 119 -9.96 0.27 -16.21
CA GLN A 119 -9.82 1.72 -16.21
C GLN A 119 -9.85 2.24 -14.77
N MET A 120 -8.87 3.09 -14.44
CA MET A 120 -8.77 3.72 -13.13
C MET A 120 -9.79 4.85 -13.06
N ARG A 121 -10.84 4.67 -12.26
CA ARG A 121 -11.93 5.64 -12.10
C ARG A 121 -11.78 6.40 -10.80
N ILE A 122 -11.85 7.72 -10.89
CA ILE A 122 -11.84 8.59 -9.72
C ILE A 122 -13.24 9.20 -9.59
N SER A 123 -13.87 8.92 -8.47
CA SER A 123 -15.16 9.47 -8.06
C SER A 123 -15.02 10.05 -6.65
N ARG A 124 -15.88 11.02 -6.30
CA ARG A 124 -15.93 11.53 -4.94
C ARG A 124 -16.27 10.41 -3.97
N GLN A 125 -15.57 10.38 -2.84
CA GLN A 125 -15.88 9.53 -1.72
C GLN A 125 -16.81 10.31 -0.78
N GLU A 126 -18.01 9.78 -0.55
CA GLU A 126 -19.08 10.49 0.15
C GLU A 126 -18.91 10.51 1.68
N SER A 127 -18.15 9.57 2.25
CA SER A 127 -18.00 9.46 3.70
C SER A 127 -16.55 9.20 4.09
N PRO A 128 -16.02 9.93 5.09
CA PRO A 128 -14.71 9.65 5.64
C PRO A 128 -14.76 8.35 6.44
N HIS A 129 -13.59 7.78 6.73
CA HIS A 129 -13.50 6.69 7.70
C HIS A 129 -13.41 7.22 9.13
N CYS A 130 -12.85 8.42 9.30
CA CYS A 130 -12.90 9.18 10.54
C CYS A 130 -14.29 9.84 10.71
N GLU A 131 -15.04 9.47 11.75
CA GLU A 131 -16.37 10.03 12.02
C GLU A 131 -16.30 11.52 12.36
N ALA A 132 -15.35 11.87 13.23
CA ALA A 132 -15.08 13.23 13.64
C ALA A 132 -13.67 13.34 14.22
N VAL A 133 -13.06 14.52 14.08
CA VAL A 133 -11.84 14.88 14.76
C VAL A 133 -12.15 15.89 15.87
N SER A 134 -11.64 15.64 17.08
CA SER A 134 -11.75 16.54 18.21
C SER A 134 -10.39 17.10 18.56
N PHE A 135 -10.26 18.42 18.64
CA PHE A 135 -8.99 19.07 19.02
C PHE A 135 -9.01 19.50 20.49
N ASP A 136 -7.91 19.26 21.20
CA ASP A 136 -7.67 19.91 22.48
C ASP A 136 -7.61 21.43 22.27
N ARG A 137 -8.37 22.15 23.10
CA ARG A 137 -8.52 23.61 23.01
C ARG A 137 -7.19 24.34 23.16
N ASP A 138 -6.36 23.93 24.12
CA ASP A 138 -5.11 24.63 24.41
C ASP A 138 -4.06 24.34 23.34
N ALA A 139 -3.95 23.09 22.88
CA ALA A 139 -3.08 22.70 21.78
C ALA A 139 -3.43 23.43 20.48
N ALA A 140 -4.70 23.43 20.09
CA ALA A 140 -5.18 24.16 18.91
C ALA A 140 -4.95 25.67 19.05
N ASN A 141 -5.22 26.22 20.24
CA ASN A 141 -5.05 27.65 20.51
C ASN A 141 -3.58 28.09 20.40
N VAL A 142 -2.64 27.33 20.95
CA VAL A 142 -1.21 27.64 20.90
C VAL A 142 -0.65 27.53 19.47
N PHE A 143 -1.17 26.60 18.66
CA PHE A 143 -0.80 26.49 17.25
C PHE A 143 -1.32 27.70 16.45
N GLN A 144 -2.63 27.99 16.50
CA GLN A 144 -3.20 29.12 15.75
C GLN A 144 -2.60 30.47 16.16
N HIS A 145 -2.34 30.67 17.46
CA HIS A 145 -1.82 31.92 17.97
C HIS A 145 -0.40 32.17 17.43
N TYR A 146 0.45 31.13 17.37
CA TYR A 146 1.78 31.27 16.80
C TYR A 146 1.74 31.62 15.31
N VAL A 147 0.89 30.93 14.55
CA VAL A 147 0.74 31.19 13.12
C VAL A 147 0.19 32.59 12.87
N ASN A 148 -0.80 33.03 13.65
CA ASN A 148 -1.41 34.34 13.49
C ASN A 148 -0.49 35.48 13.96
N GLU A 149 -0.02 35.44 15.20
CA GLU A 149 0.70 36.56 15.81
C GLU A 149 2.18 36.62 15.39
N THR A 150 2.82 35.47 15.20
CA THR A 150 4.27 35.43 14.91
C THR A 150 4.55 35.32 13.41
N LEU A 151 3.80 34.47 12.70
CA LEU A 151 4.01 34.26 11.27
C LEU A 151 3.09 35.09 10.37
N ALA A 152 2.01 35.67 10.92
CA ALA A 152 0.99 36.40 10.18
C ALA A 152 0.48 35.65 8.94
N PHE A 153 0.43 34.31 9.00
CA PHE A 153 0.10 33.45 7.86
C PHE A 153 0.91 33.77 6.57
N ALA A 154 2.13 34.32 6.70
CA ALA A 154 2.99 34.69 5.57
C ALA A 154 3.75 33.49 5.00
N VAL A 155 3.99 32.47 5.82
CA VAL A 155 4.63 31.20 5.44
C VAL A 155 3.84 30.04 6.01
N LYS A 156 3.93 28.88 5.35
CA LYS A 156 3.30 27.65 5.82
C LYS A 156 3.97 27.12 7.08
N ARG A 157 3.18 26.50 7.94
CA ARG A 157 3.62 25.81 9.15
C ARG A 157 2.79 24.55 9.31
N GLY A 158 3.36 23.47 9.81
CA GLY A 158 2.62 22.25 10.10
C GLY A 158 3.17 21.44 11.26
N GLY A 159 2.42 20.42 11.63
CA GLY A 159 2.70 19.56 12.77
C GLY A 159 2.00 18.22 12.67
N PHE A 160 2.56 17.23 13.34
CA PHE A 160 1.93 15.93 13.51
C PHE A 160 0.99 15.98 14.72
N MET A 161 -0.23 15.52 14.51
CA MET A 161 -1.27 15.46 15.53
C MET A 161 -1.19 14.12 16.25
N TYR A 162 -1.17 14.16 17.58
CA TYR A 162 -1.14 12.97 18.43
C TYR A 162 -2.31 12.96 19.38
N GLY A 163 -2.81 11.76 19.64
CA GLY A 163 -3.87 11.53 20.62
C GLY A 163 -4.44 10.13 20.46
N THR A 164 -5.75 9.97 20.59
CA THR A 164 -6.42 8.68 20.64
C THR A 164 -7.41 8.46 19.50
N LEU A 165 -7.71 7.19 19.24
CA LEU A 165 -8.74 6.77 18.30
C LEU A 165 -9.74 5.90 19.07
N SER A 166 -11.01 6.29 19.05
CA SER A 166 -12.11 5.51 19.62
C SER A 166 -12.53 4.36 18.71
N GLU A 167 -13.26 3.39 19.27
CA GLU A 167 -13.84 2.26 18.51
C GLU A 167 -14.85 2.71 17.45
N GLU A 168 -15.50 3.88 17.64
CA GLU A 168 -16.48 4.45 16.73
C GLU A 168 -15.82 5.21 15.55
N GLY A 169 -14.49 5.33 15.53
CA GLY A 169 -13.77 6.04 14.48
C GLY A 169 -13.64 7.55 14.72
N LYS A 170 -13.93 8.02 15.93
CA LYS A 170 -13.63 9.39 16.36
C LYS A 170 -12.16 9.50 16.77
N VAL A 171 -11.47 10.49 16.20
CA VAL A 171 -10.09 10.87 16.53
C VAL A 171 -10.11 12.00 17.55
N GLU A 172 -9.32 11.88 18.62
CA GLU A 172 -9.07 12.95 19.59
C GLU A 172 -7.60 13.34 19.51
N VAL A 173 -7.32 14.63 19.30
CA VAL A 173 -5.98 15.21 19.20
C VAL A 173 -5.67 15.94 20.51
N ASP A 174 -4.74 15.40 21.28
CA ASP A 174 -4.34 15.92 22.60
C ASP A 174 -3.14 16.88 22.52
N PHE A 175 -2.24 16.70 21.55
CA PHE A 175 -1.13 17.61 21.32
C PHE A 175 -0.66 17.63 19.85
N ILE A 176 0.08 18.66 19.48
CA ILE A 176 0.64 18.86 18.15
C ILE A 176 2.16 18.95 18.27
N TYR A 177 2.88 18.01 17.69
CA TYR A 177 4.34 18.06 17.57
C TYR A 177 4.72 18.78 16.27
N GLU A 178 5.53 19.83 16.36
CA GLU A 178 6.00 20.59 15.20
C GLU A 178 7.41 20.11 14.82
N PRO A 179 7.58 19.27 13.78
CA PRO A 179 8.91 18.79 13.39
C PRO A 179 9.78 19.94 12.85
N PRO A 180 11.11 19.75 12.75
CA PRO A 180 11.96 20.67 12.01
C PRO A 180 11.42 20.83 10.59
N GLN A 181 11.26 22.07 10.13
CA GLN A 181 10.54 22.35 8.89
C GLN A 181 10.96 23.67 8.26
N GLN A 182 10.74 23.79 6.95
CA GLN A 182 10.95 25.00 6.16
C GLN A 182 9.65 25.35 5.45
N GLY A 183 9.02 26.42 5.90
CA GLY A 183 7.82 26.99 5.28
C GLY A 183 8.18 28.09 4.30
N THR A 184 7.59 28.06 3.12
CA THR A 184 7.51 29.18 2.18
C THR A 184 6.05 29.62 2.05
N GLU A 185 5.78 30.56 1.14
CA GLU A 185 4.41 30.98 0.85
C GLU A 185 3.57 29.85 0.22
N ASP A 186 4.21 29.03 -0.63
CA ASP A 186 3.58 28.00 -1.47
C ASP A 186 3.79 26.58 -0.95
N ARG A 187 4.86 26.31 -0.18
CA ARG A 187 5.27 24.96 0.22
C ARG A 187 5.60 24.86 1.69
N LEU A 188 5.41 23.65 2.20
CA LEU A 188 5.88 23.23 3.51
C LEU A 188 6.78 22.00 3.34
N VAL A 189 8.05 22.14 3.69
CA VAL A 189 9.02 21.05 3.66
C VAL A 189 9.28 20.58 5.09
N LEU A 190 8.92 19.34 5.40
CA LEU A 190 9.24 18.71 6.67
C LEU A 190 10.67 18.14 6.60
N VAL A 191 11.53 18.56 7.52
CA VAL A 191 12.90 18.06 7.67
C VAL A 191 12.86 16.99 8.76
N ARG A 192 12.49 15.75 8.37
CA ARG A 192 12.31 14.62 9.28
C ARG A 192 13.60 14.38 10.10
N ASP A 193 13.47 14.33 11.42
CA ASP A 193 14.54 14.01 12.36
C ASP A 193 14.18 12.68 13.04
N PRO A 194 14.74 11.53 12.60
CA PRO A 194 14.41 10.24 13.17
C PRO A 194 14.74 10.11 14.66
N GLU A 195 15.75 10.81 15.17
CA GLU A 195 16.12 10.73 16.58
C GLU A 195 15.09 11.44 17.44
N GLU A 196 14.71 12.67 17.07
CA GLU A 196 13.64 13.40 17.77
C GLU A 196 12.28 12.72 17.61
N GLU A 197 11.92 12.25 16.41
CA GLU A 197 10.67 11.53 16.18
C GLU A 197 10.58 10.24 17.01
N ASN A 198 11.68 9.51 17.21
CA ASN A 198 11.68 8.34 18.09
C ASN A 198 11.37 8.71 19.55
N LEU A 199 11.82 9.88 20.03
CA LEU A 199 11.46 10.37 21.36
C LEU A 199 9.97 10.72 21.43
N VAL A 200 9.45 11.41 20.41
CA VAL A 200 8.02 11.77 20.32
C VAL A 200 7.14 10.52 20.33
N GLU A 201 7.48 9.52 19.52
CA GLU A 201 6.74 8.24 19.49
C GLU A 201 6.84 7.49 20.82
N ALA A 202 8.00 7.48 21.48
CA ALA A 202 8.17 6.84 22.78
C ALA A 202 7.31 7.53 23.87
N ILE A 203 7.23 8.87 23.86
CA ILE A 203 6.35 9.64 24.74
C ILE A 203 4.89 9.29 24.43
N ALA A 204 4.47 9.36 23.16
CA ALA A 204 3.10 9.07 22.76
C ALA A 204 2.67 7.66 23.18
N ILE A 205 3.52 6.63 22.96
CA ILE A 205 3.28 5.25 23.39
C ILE A 205 3.11 5.17 24.91
N GLY A 206 4.00 5.79 25.69
CA GLY A 206 3.90 5.83 27.14
C GLY A 206 2.64 6.55 27.64
N MET A 207 2.06 7.44 26.83
CA MET A 207 0.80 8.13 27.11
C MET A 207 -0.44 7.39 26.60
N GLY A 208 -0.27 6.22 25.97
CA GLY A 208 -1.36 5.49 25.30
C GLY A 208 -1.93 6.24 24.09
N MET A 209 -1.15 7.14 23.50
CA MET A 209 -1.48 7.94 22.33
C MET A 209 -0.71 7.44 21.10
N ARG A 210 -1.12 7.92 19.93
CA ARG A 210 -0.47 7.63 18.66
C ARG A 210 -0.54 8.83 17.73
N ARG A 211 0.27 8.83 16.68
CA ARG A 211 0.14 9.77 15.56
C ARG A 211 -1.19 9.50 14.82
N VAL A 212 -2.08 10.49 14.80
CA VAL A 212 -3.45 10.37 14.26
C VAL A 212 -3.69 11.27 13.04
N GLY A 213 -2.80 12.22 12.78
CA GLY A 213 -2.97 13.10 11.63
C GLY A 213 -1.85 14.11 11.42
N PHE A 214 -2.10 15.00 10.47
CA PHE A 214 -1.23 16.13 10.15
C PHE A 214 -2.03 17.41 10.06
N ILE A 215 -1.51 18.49 10.64
CA ILE A 215 -2.08 19.83 10.57
C ILE A 215 -1.12 20.74 9.82
N PHE A 216 -1.62 21.60 8.94
CA PHE A 216 -0.81 22.63 8.30
C PHE A 216 -1.61 23.89 8.02
N THR A 217 -0.90 24.96 7.66
CA THR A 217 -1.50 26.28 7.44
C THR A 217 -1.50 26.69 5.98
N GLN A 218 -2.57 27.38 5.59
CA GLN A 218 -2.66 28.13 4.34
C GLN A 218 -2.17 29.54 4.54
N THR A 219 -1.47 30.08 3.55
CA THR A 219 -1.02 31.47 3.57
C THR A 219 -2.12 32.42 3.10
N ILE A 220 -1.98 33.70 3.44
CA ILE A 220 -2.96 34.75 3.08
C ILE A 220 -3.09 34.93 1.56
N SER A 221 -2.04 34.63 0.80
CA SER A 221 -2.10 34.70 -0.66
C SER A 221 -2.90 33.54 -1.25
N GLN A 222 -2.73 32.33 -0.70
CA GLN A 222 -3.49 31.16 -1.10
C GLN A 222 -4.97 31.28 -0.76
N SER A 223 -5.33 31.86 0.39
CA SER A 223 -6.74 32.02 0.80
C SER A 223 -7.57 32.91 -0.14
N LYS A 224 -6.94 33.63 -1.07
CA LYS A 224 -7.59 34.43 -2.11
C LYS A 224 -7.90 33.66 -3.39
N VAL A 225 -7.52 32.39 -3.47
CA VAL A 225 -7.64 31.54 -4.66
C VAL A 225 -8.72 30.47 -4.43
N ASP A 226 -9.45 30.11 -5.50
CA ASP A 226 -10.60 29.20 -5.47
C ASP A 226 -10.19 27.71 -5.53
N TYR A 227 -9.49 27.23 -4.50
CA TYR A 227 -9.26 25.80 -4.24
C TYR A 227 -8.97 25.53 -2.75
N THR A 228 -9.34 24.34 -2.26
CA THR A 228 -9.14 23.96 -0.85
C THR A 228 -7.73 23.47 -0.55
N MET A 229 -7.13 22.65 -1.41
CA MET A 229 -5.72 22.24 -1.28
C MET A 229 -5.02 22.29 -2.63
N SER A 230 -3.77 22.71 -2.65
CA SER A 230 -2.92 22.64 -3.84
C SER A 230 -2.53 21.20 -4.15
N ASN A 231 -2.06 20.96 -5.38
CA ASN A 231 -1.54 19.65 -5.78
C ASN A 231 -0.38 19.16 -4.90
N SER A 232 0.51 20.07 -4.47
CA SER A 232 1.61 19.77 -3.55
C SER A 232 1.13 19.43 -2.14
N GLU A 233 0.09 20.11 -1.65
CA GLU A 233 -0.55 19.80 -0.37
C GLU A 233 -1.28 18.45 -0.41
N VAL A 234 -2.03 18.17 -1.48
CA VAL A 234 -2.68 16.87 -1.68
C VAL A 234 -1.65 15.75 -1.73
N ALA A 235 -0.55 15.93 -2.47
CA ALA A 235 0.50 14.93 -2.57
C ALA A 235 1.16 14.67 -1.20
N GLN A 236 1.53 15.72 -0.46
CA GLN A 236 2.10 15.58 0.89
C GLN A 236 1.11 14.93 1.86
N ALA A 237 -0.16 15.32 1.84
CA ALA A 237 -1.17 14.74 2.71
C ALA A 237 -1.45 13.26 2.36
N ALA A 238 -1.44 12.90 1.08
CA ALA A 238 -1.57 11.51 0.62
C ALA A 238 -0.34 10.66 1.01
N GLU A 239 0.87 11.24 0.96
CA GLU A 239 2.10 10.61 1.45
C GLU A 239 1.98 10.27 2.93
N LEU A 240 1.70 11.27 3.76
CA LEU A 240 1.61 11.10 5.22
C LEU A 240 0.48 10.16 5.64
N HIS A 241 -0.69 10.26 5.01
CA HIS A 241 -1.78 9.30 5.22
C HIS A 241 -1.33 7.89 4.81
N GLY A 242 -0.69 7.76 3.65
CA GLY A 242 -0.20 6.50 3.13
C GLY A 242 0.83 5.82 4.04
N GLU A 243 1.77 6.58 4.59
CA GLU A 243 2.79 6.15 5.56
C GLU A 243 2.20 5.70 6.89
N SER A 244 1.17 6.40 7.38
CA SER A 244 0.60 6.15 8.72
C SER A 244 0.02 4.75 8.89
N GLY A 245 -0.49 4.15 7.79
CA GLY A 245 -1.28 2.92 7.83
C GLY A 245 -2.60 3.06 8.62
N LEU A 246 -2.97 4.27 9.04
CA LEU A 246 -4.19 4.57 9.79
C LEU A 246 -5.31 4.92 8.81
N LYS A 247 -6.42 4.20 8.90
CA LYS A 247 -7.56 4.39 7.99
C LYS A 247 -8.34 5.68 8.33
N GLU A 248 -8.33 6.08 9.59
CA GLU A 248 -9.00 7.26 10.14
C GLU A 248 -8.07 8.48 10.19
N TRP A 249 -6.96 8.47 9.43
CA TRP A 249 -6.00 9.57 9.39
C TRP A 249 -6.65 10.89 8.99
N VAL A 250 -6.35 11.95 9.74
CA VAL A 250 -6.91 13.29 9.51
C VAL A 250 -5.86 14.26 9.01
N THR A 251 -6.22 15.03 7.99
CA THR A 251 -5.48 16.21 7.52
C THR A 251 -6.26 17.46 7.91
N ALA A 252 -5.71 18.24 8.84
CA ALA A 252 -6.28 19.50 9.29
C ALA A 252 -5.61 20.68 8.59
N LEU A 253 -6.43 21.65 8.19
CA LEU A 253 -6.03 22.85 7.48
C LEU A 253 -6.42 24.07 8.32
N VAL A 254 -5.46 24.96 8.57
CA VAL A 254 -5.67 26.20 9.31
C VAL A 254 -5.51 27.38 8.36
N LYS A 255 -6.54 28.22 8.25
CA LYS A 255 -6.55 29.37 7.35
C LYS A 255 -7.06 30.62 8.06
N LEU A 256 -6.71 31.77 7.52
CA LEU A 256 -7.28 33.05 7.94
C LEU A 256 -8.49 33.37 7.05
N GLU A 257 -9.66 33.53 7.66
CA GLU A 257 -10.91 33.90 6.97
C GLU A 257 -11.30 35.32 7.36
N VAL A 258 -11.62 36.15 6.37
CA VAL A 258 -12.06 37.53 6.61
C VAL A 258 -13.58 37.55 6.60
N ASN A 259 -14.16 37.84 7.76
CA ASN A 259 -15.60 37.96 7.93
C ASN A 259 -16.16 39.20 7.22
N GLU A 260 -17.48 39.25 7.06
CA GLU A 260 -18.20 40.37 6.41
C GLU A 260 -17.90 41.73 7.05
N ASP A 261 -17.62 41.75 8.37
CA ASP A 261 -17.28 42.96 9.13
C ASP A 261 -15.81 43.41 8.96
N GLY A 262 -15.03 42.69 8.14
CA GLY A 262 -13.60 42.95 7.92
C GLY A 262 -12.68 42.45 9.04
N ALA A 263 -13.23 41.80 10.08
CA ALA A 263 -12.47 41.07 11.08
C ALA A 263 -11.91 39.76 10.48
N ALA A 264 -10.67 39.42 10.81
CA ALA A 264 -10.04 38.19 10.35
C ALA A 264 -9.98 37.18 11.49
N ASP A 265 -10.62 36.03 11.30
CA ASP A 265 -10.64 34.93 12.26
C ASP A 265 -9.85 33.74 11.71
N VAL A 266 -9.24 32.97 12.60
CA VAL A 266 -8.56 31.74 12.23
C VAL A 266 -9.60 30.61 12.17
N HIS A 267 -9.68 29.96 11.01
CA HIS A 267 -10.61 28.87 10.73
C HIS A 267 -9.85 27.54 10.57
N PHE A 268 -10.45 26.47 11.11
CA PHE A 268 -9.95 25.11 10.99
C PHE A 268 -10.88 24.32 10.08
N GLU A 269 -10.31 23.66 9.07
CA GLU A 269 -11.00 22.65 8.27
C GLU A 269 -10.33 21.29 8.46
N ALA A 270 -11.09 20.21 8.38
CA ALA A 270 -10.57 18.87 8.54
C ALA A 270 -11.03 17.99 7.39
N PHE A 271 -10.09 17.25 6.84
CA PHE A 271 -10.29 16.38 5.70
C PHE A 271 -9.64 15.03 5.94
N GLN A 272 -10.16 14.04 5.24
CA GLN A 272 -9.49 12.77 5.01
C GLN A 272 -9.28 12.62 3.50
N LEU A 273 -8.07 12.22 3.10
CA LEU A 273 -7.80 11.95 1.70
C LEU A 273 -8.55 10.68 1.30
N SER A 274 -9.21 10.71 0.14
CA SER A 274 -10.00 9.58 -0.34
C SER A 274 -9.15 8.34 -0.53
N ASP A 275 -9.75 7.15 -0.40
CA ASP A 275 -9.06 5.88 -0.57
C ASP A 275 -8.39 5.79 -1.95
N MET A 276 -9.03 6.40 -2.96
CA MET A 276 -8.49 6.49 -4.31
C MET A 276 -7.25 7.38 -4.37
N CYS A 277 -7.25 8.54 -3.71
CA CYS A 277 -6.09 9.43 -3.65
C CYS A 277 -4.87 8.72 -3.05
N VAL A 278 -5.04 8.12 -1.87
CA VAL A 278 -3.98 7.39 -1.16
C VAL A 278 -3.46 6.22 -1.99
N ARG A 279 -4.37 5.49 -2.67
CA ARG A 279 -4.01 4.40 -3.57
C ARG A 279 -3.19 4.89 -4.77
N LEU A 280 -3.64 5.94 -5.45
CA LEU A 280 -2.94 6.52 -6.61
C LEU A 280 -1.54 6.99 -6.23
N PHE A 281 -1.40 7.61 -5.05
CA PHE A 281 -0.09 8.01 -4.53
C PHE A 281 0.81 6.80 -4.28
N LYS A 282 0.34 5.77 -3.56
CA LYS A 282 1.10 4.54 -3.28
C LYS A 282 1.51 3.77 -4.55
N GLU A 283 0.66 3.78 -5.56
CA GLU A 283 0.95 3.17 -6.87
C GLU A 283 1.81 4.08 -7.78
N GLY A 284 2.20 5.27 -7.31
CA GLY A 284 3.10 6.19 -8.01
C GLY A 284 2.50 6.88 -9.22
N TRP A 285 1.17 7.07 -9.25
CA TRP A 285 0.44 7.66 -10.38
C TRP A 285 0.57 9.18 -10.50
N PHE A 286 0.89 9.90 -9.41
CA PHE A 286 1.08 11.35 -9.44
C PHE A 286 2.35 11.71 -10.25
N GLU A 287 2.24 12.71 -11.12
CA GLU A 287 3.38 13.35 -11.78
C GLU A 287 4.10 14.28 -10.81
N SER A 288 5.44 14.33 -10.92
CA SER A 288 6.22 15.28 -10.13
C SER A 288 6.25 16.65 -10.81
N GLU A 289 6.26 17.72 -10.02
CA GLU A 289 6.29 19.10 -10.55
C GLU A 289 7.50 19.38 -11.46
N SER A 290 8.59 18.63 -11.32
CA SER A 290 9.80 18.72 -12.15
C SER A 290 9.67 18.11 -13.55
N GLU A 291 8.68 17.26 -13.80
CA GLU A 291 8.53 16.53 -15.08
C GLU A 291 7.75 17.33 -16.14
N GLY A 292 7.06 18.42 -15.75
CA GLY A 292 6.07 19.09 -16.59
C GLY A 292 6.56 20.27 -17.44
N GLY A 293 7.63 20.97 -17.06
CA GLY A 293 8.16 22.16 -17.77
C GLY A 293 7.22 23.39 -17.86
N GLU A 294 5.92 23.19 -17.68
CA GLU A 294 4.85 24.19 -17.65
C GLU A 294 4.37 24.41 -16.20
N GLU A 295 3.95 25.64 -15.92
CA GLU A 295 3.32 26.01 -14.66
C GLU A 295 2.02 25.22 -14.49
N VAL A 296 2.00 24.32 -13.50
CA VAL A 296 0.85 23.46 -13.22
C VAL A 296 -0.15 24.23 -12.38
N ASP A 297 -1.42 24.26 -12.82
CA ASP A 297 -2.51 24.83 -12.03
C ASP A 297 -2.57 24.14 -10.64
N PRO A 298 -2.40 24.88 -9.53
CA PRO A 298 -2.38 24.30 -8.19
C PRO A 298 -3.69 23.58 -7.83
N LYS A 299 -4.81 23.91 -8.49
CA LYS A 299 -6.12 23.28 -8.26
C LYS A 299 -6.20 21.83 -8.74
N VAL A 300 -5.27 21.40 -9.61
CA VAL A 300 -5.32 20.06 -10.23
C VAL A 300 -4.05 19.25 -9.97
N SER A 301 -4.24 17.97 -9.70
CA SER A 301 -3.18 16.97 -9.64
C SER A 301 -3.06 16.23 -10.97
N ARG A 302 -1.84 16.17 -11.52
CA ARG A 302 -1.53 15.48 -12.77
C ARG A 302 -1.18 14.02 -12.56
N MET A 303 -1.73 13.15 -13.41
CA MET A 303 -1.57 11.70 -13.39
C MET A 303 -0.70 11.23 -14.56
N LYS A 304 0.25 10.34 -14.30
CA LYS A 304 1.16 9.74 -15.30
C LYS A 304 0.41 8.95 -16.38
N LYS A 305 -0.79 8.47 -16.07
CA LYS A 305 -1.65 7.65 -16.93
C LYS A 305 -3.05 8.23 -16.94
N ASP A 306 -3.79 7.94 -18.00
CA ASP A 306 -5.18 8.38 -18.12
C ASP A 306 -6.04 7.74 -17.03
N VAL A 307 -6.84 8.58 -16.39
CA VAL A 307 -7.85 8.22 -15.39
C VAL A 307 -9.21 8.69 -15.86
N VAL A 308 -10.28 8.02 -15.45
CA VAL A 308 -11.65 8.39 -15.81
C VAL A 308 -12.26 9.21 -14.68
N VAL A 309 -12.58 10.47 -14.95
CA VAL A 309 -13.30 11.38 -14.04
C VAL A 309 -14.59 11.82 -14.71
N GLY A 310 -15.74 11.61 -14.05
CA GLY A 310 -17.04 12.00 -14.63
C GLY A 310 -17.35 11.37 -16.00
N GLY A 311 -16.79 10.19 -16.29
CA GLY A 311 -16.95 9.49 -17.57
C GLY A 311 -16.03 9.97 -18.70
N LYS A 312 -15.06 10.86 -18.43
CA LYS A 312 -14.06 11.32 -19.40
C LYS A 312 -12.67 10.86 -19.00
N ASP A 313 -11.89 10.41 -19.97
CA ASP A 313 -10.45 10.16 -19.78
C ASP A 313 -9.72 11.51 -19.65
N THR A 314 -8.93 11.67 -18.60
CA THR A 314 -8.14 12.86 -18.30
C THR A 314 -6.86 12.46 -17.57
N LYS A 315 -5.86 13.34 -17.59
CA LYS A 315 -4.68 13.26 -16.71
C LYS A 315 -4.71 14.31 -15.61
N GLU A 316 -5.55 15.33 -15.72
CA GLU A 316 -5.71 16.36 -14.71
C GLU A 316 -6.98 16.07 -13.91
N VAL A 317 -6.80 15.96 -12.59
CA VAL A 317 -7.87 15.67 -11.63
C VAL A 317 -7.97 16.86 -10.69
N ASP A 318 -9.16 17.45 -10.60
CA ASP A 318 -9.45 18.50 -9.62
C ASP A 318 -9.26 17.94 -8.19
N ASN A 319 -8.49 18.65 -7.37
CA ASN A 319 -8.08 18.20 -6.05
C ASN A 319 -9.27 17.92 -5.12
N ASP A 320 -10.42 18.58 -5.33
CA ASP A 320 -11.63 18.37 -4.52
C ASP A 320 -12.18 16.94 -4.66
N PHE A 321 -11.84 16.19 -5.71
CA PHE A 321 -12.20 14.76 -5.80
C PHE A 321 -11.47 13.88 -4.78
N PHE A 322 -10.38 14.38 -4.21
CA PHE A 322 -9.57 13.67 -3.23
C PHE A 322 -9.90 14.04 -1.79
N LEU A 323 -10.66 15.11 -1.57
CA LEU A 323 -10.95 15.61 -0.23
C LEU A 323 -12.30 15.09 0.27
N VAL A 324 -12.28 14.47 1.45
CA VAL A 324 -13.49 14.02 2.15
C VAL A 324 -13.58 14.80 3.47
N VAL A 325 -14.64 15.59 3.65
CA VAL A 325 -14.79 16.46 4.83
C VAL A 325 -14.98 15.63 6.09
N VAL A 326 -14.27 16.01 7.16
CA VAL A 326 -14.37 15.41 8.50
C VAL A 326 -14.98 16.43 9.46
N LYS A 327 -15.92 16.00 10.29
CA LYS A 327 -16.54 16.87 11.29
C LYS A 327 -15.54 17.26 12.37
N ILE A 328 -15.49 18.55 12.72
CA ILE A 328 -14.65 19.06 13.81
C ILE A 328 -15.46 19.16 15.11
N LEU A 329 -14.82 18.77 16.20
CA LEU A 329 -15.24 18.91 17.59
C LEU A 329 -14.09 19.49 18.42
N ASP A 330 -14.34 19.80 19.68
CA ASP A 330 -13.33 20.24 20.63
C ASP A 330 -13.44 19.46 21.96
N HIS A 331 -12.34 19.39 22.69
CA HIS A 331 -12.30 18.85 24.04
C HIS A 331 -11.23 19.56 24.88
N GLN A 332 -11.17 19.21 26.17
CA GLN A 332 -10.06 19.57 27.03
C GLN A 332 -9.31 18.29 27.39
N GLY A 333 -8.09 18.17 26.90
CA GLY A 333 -7.20 17.04 27.11
C GLY A 333 -6.58 17.03 28.51
N PRO A 334 -5.86 15.95 28.85
CA PRO A 334 -5.24 15.77 30.17
C PRO A 334 -3.92 16.55 30.34
N LEU A 335 -3.36 17.07 29.25
CA LEU A 335 -2.08 17.76 29.22
C LEU A 335 -2.25 19.25 29.34
N SER A 336 -1.25 19.90 29.93
CA SER A 336 -1.07 21.33 29.82
C SER A 336 -0.27 21.65 28.57
N THR A 337 -0.58 22.78 27.94
CA THR A 337 0.13 23.32 26.78
C THR A 337 0.68 24.70 27.14
N SER A 338 1.61 24.74 28.08
CA SER A 338 2.13 26.00 28.66
C SER A 338 3.65 26.11 28.64
N PHE A 339 4.32 25.08 28.14
CA PHE A 339 5.75 25.05 27.87
C PHE A 339 6.06 25.54 26.43
N PRO A 340 7.24 26.14 26.19
CA PRO A 340 7.64 26.53 24.85
C PRO A 340 7.75 25.31 23.90
N ILE A 341 7.24 25.48 22.68
CA ILE A 341 7.21 24.46 21.63
C ILE A 341 8.52 24.48 20.83
N GLU A 342 9.06 23.30 20.58
CA GLU A 342 10.25 23.06 19.77
C GLU A 342 10.14 23.56 18.32
N ASN A 343 11.28 23.70 17.65
CA ASN A 343 11.39 24.01 16.23
C ASN A 343 10.69 25.31 15.77
N ARG A 344 10.35 26.21 16.70
CA ARG A 344 9.89 27.57 16.46
C ARG A 344 11.08 28.55 16.45
N ILE A 345 10.81 29.83 16.19
CA ILE A 345 11.84 30.87 16.12
C ILE A 345 12.66 30.96 17.43
N GLU A 346 11.98 30.86 18.57
CA GLU A 346 12.64 30.83 19.88
C GLU A 346 13.06 29.41 20.24
N THR A 347 14.32 29.25 20.65
CA THR A 347 14.84 27.96 21.08
C THR A 347 14.39 27.64 22.51
N VAL A 348 13.94 26.40 22.70
CA VAL A 348 13.59 25.88 24.03
C VAL A 348 14.87 25.70 24.86
N THR A 349 14.88 26.23 26.09
CA THR A 349 16.06 26.21 26.97
C THR A 349 15.77 25.58 28.33
N LEU A 350 16.81 25.11 29.03
CA LEU A 350 16.68 24.62 30.41
C LEU A 350 16.21 25.73 31.39
N LYS A 351 16.43 27.00 31.06
CA LYS A 351 15.87 28.13 31.83
C LYS A 351 14.34 28.17 31.74
N ALA A 352 13.76 27.81 30.59
CA ALA A 352 12.32 27.66 30.45
C ALA A 352 11.80 26.52 31.34
N LEU A 353 12.52 25.39 31.42
CA LEU A 353 12.20 24.29 32.35
C LEU A 353 12.14 24.78 33.80
N LYS A 354 13.18 25.47 34.26
CA LYS A 354 13.21 26.07 35.60
C LYS A 354 12.04 27.01 35.85
N THR A 355 11.77 27.91 34.90
CA THR A 355 10.70 28.91 35.02
C THR A 355 9.33 28.25 35.08
N HIS A 356 9.10 27.22 34.26
CA HIS A 356 7.86 26.44 34.25
C HIS A 356 7.67 25.71 35.58
N LEU A 357 8.69 24.97 36.04
CA LEU A 357 8.67 24.26 37.32
C LEU A 357 8.50 25.22 38.50
N ASP A 358 9.08 26.42 38.43
CA ASP A 358 8.95 27.42 39.48
C ASP A 358 7.54 28.00 39.57
N ARG A 359 6.90 28.23 38.43
CA ARG A 359 5.50 28.71 38.33
C ARG A 359 4.51 27.68 38.84
N SER A 360 4.81 26.39 38.69
CA SER A 360 3.90 25.28 39.04
C SER A 360 4.22 24.60 40.39
N LYS A 361 5.08 25.18 41.24
CA LYS A 361 5.52 24.58 42.52
C LYS A 361 4.41 24.14 43.47
N SER A 362 3.23 24.75 43.39
CA SER A 362 2.08 24.41 44.24
C SER A 362 1.39 23.11 43.82
N LEU A 363 1.67 22.58 42.62
CA LEU A 363 1.06 21.37 42.08
C LEU A 363 1.91 20.12 42.40
N PRO A 364 1.29 18.92 42.45
CA PRO A 364 2.02 17.66 42.49
C PRO A 364 3.02 17.54 41.33
N PHE A 365 4.17 16.89 41.55
CA PHE A 365 5.24 16.83 40.55
C PHE A 365 4.78 16.31 39.19
N VAL A 366 3.96 15.25 39.16
CA VAL A 366 3.40 14.70 37.92
C VAL A 366 2.60 15.74 37.12
N LYS A 367 1.82 16.60 37.78
CA LYS A 367 1.07 17.68 37.13
C LYS A 367 1.98 18.77 36.58
N ARG A 368 3.12 19.02 37.23
CA ARG A 368 4.12 20.01 36.80
C ARG A 368 4.86 19.59 35.54
N ILE A 369 4.90 18.29 35.24
CA ILE A 369 5.55 17.73 34.05
C ILE A 369 4.53 17.20 33.01
N SER A 370 3.23 17.36 33.26
CA SER A 370 2.15 16.94 32.35
C SER A 370 2.02 17.93 31.19
N ASP A 371 3.10 18.09 30.41
CA ASP A 371 3.18 18.92 29.20
C ASP A 371 4.07 18.18 28.20
N PHE A 372 3.54 17.91 27.00
CA PHE A 372 4.25 17.12 26.00
C PHE A 372 5.59 17.76 25.59
N HIS A 373 5.62 19.09 25.39
CA HIS A 373 6.81 19.78 24.93
C HIS A 373 7.90 19.82 26.03
N LEU A 374 7.47 19.87 27.30
CA LEU A 374 8.37 19.68 28.43
C LEU A 374 8.96 18.27 28.45
N LEU A 375 8.12 17.24 28.31
CA LEU A 375 8.56 15.85 28.27
C LEU A 375 9.55 15.61 27.14
N LEU A 376 9.33 16.21 25.96
CA LEU A 376 10.25 16.10 24.83
C LEU A 376 11.63 16.71 25.13
N LEU A 377 11.69 17.85 25.82
CA LEU A 377 12.96 18.43 26.27
C LEU A 377 13.70 17.50 27.24
N VAL A 378 12.98 16.92 28.20
CA VAL A 378 13.55 16.01 29.21
C VAL A 378 14.00 14.69 28.58
N ALA A 379 13.23 14.17 27.61
CA ALA A 379 13.50 12.90 26.95
C ALA A 379 14.88 12.84 26.27
N ARG A 380 15.43 14.00 25.87
CA ARG A 380 16.80 14.12 25.33
C ARG A 380 17.91 13.68 26.30
N PHE A 381 17.59 13.54 27.59
CA PHE A 381 18.52 13.14 28.66
C PHE A 381 18.22 11.75 29.23
N LEU A 382 17.26 11.02 28.65
CA LEU A 382 16.74 9.76 29.16
C LEU A 382 16.95 8.63 28.14
N ASP A 383 16.94 7.38 28.61
CA ASP A 383 16.91 6.24 27.69
C ASP A 383 15.53 6.15 27.00
N VAL A 384 15.53 6.23 25.67
CA VAL A 384 14.30 6.25 24.86
C VAL A 384 13.47 4.97 24.97
N ARG A 385 14.07 3.83 25.34
CA ARG A 385 13.39 2.53 25.37
C ARG A 385 12.81 2.20 26.74
N ALA A 386 13.42 2.71 27.80
CA ALA A 386 13.03 2.39 29.17
C ALA A 386 12.47 3.61 29.91
N ASP A 387 13.23 4.70 29.98
CA ASP A 387 12.92 5.83 30.86
C ASP A 387 11.83 6.74 30.29
N VAL A 388 11.89 7.04 28.98
CA VAL A 388 10.93 7.94 28.34
C VAL A 388 9.51 7.39 28.41
N PRO A 389 9.22 6.12 28.05
CA PRO A 389 7.88 5.56 28.17
C PRO A 389 7.42 5.48 29.63
N ALA A 390 8.31 5.14 30.58
CA ALA A 390 7.96 5.04 32.00
C ALA A 390 7.57 6.39 32.62
N LEU A 391 8.28 7.47 32.26
CA LEU A 391 7.94 8.81 32.70
C LEU A 391 6.61 9.28 32.09
N ALA A 392 6.40 8.99 30.81
CA ALA A 392 5.16 9.28 30.10
C ALA A 392 3.96 8.51 30.68
N GLU A 393 4.13 7.24 31.09
CA GLU A 393 3.10 6.44 31.76
C GLU A 393 2.72 7.05 33.11
N CYS A 394 3.69 7.58 33.87
CA CYS A 394 3.37 8.30 35.10
C CYS A 394 2.46 9.51 34.84
N VAL A 395 2.70 10.24 33.75
CA VAL A 395 1.85 11.35 33.32
C VAL A 395 0.48 10.85 32.86
N GLN A 396 0.40 9.74 32.12
CA GLN A 396 -0.87 9.15 31.70
C GLN A 396 -1.74 8.75 32.90
N LEU A 397 -1.17 8.01 33.85
CA LEU A 397 -1.87 7.47 35.02
C LEU A 397 -2.00 8.49 36.14
N GLN A 398 -1.37 9.67 36.00
CA GLN A 398 -1.27 10.68 37.04
C GLN A 398 -0.75 10.11 38.37
N SER A 399 0.23 9.21 38.27
CA SER A 399 0.82 8.50 39.39
C SER A 399 2.03 9.22 39.98
N GLU A 400 2.54 8.70 41.08
CA GLU A 400 3.79 9.20 41.67
C GLU A 400 4.96 8.99 40.71
N VAL A 401 5.75 10.04 40.51
CA VAL A 401 6.96 10.00 39.68
C VAL A 401 8.12 9.49 40.54
N PRO A 402 8.87 8.45 40.13
CA PRO A 402 10.04 7.98 40.86
C PRO A 402 11.02 9.10 41.24
N GLU A 403 11.52 9.08 42.48
CA GLU A 403 12.40 10.13 43.03
C GLU A 403 13.63 10.40 42.14
N GLY A 404 14.19 9.35 41.52
CA GLY A 404 15.32 9.49 40.59
C GLY A 404 15.02 10.40 39.40
N TYR A 405 13.82 10.30 38.80
CA TYR A 405 13.40 11.19 37.71
C TYR A 405 13.12 12.60 38.21
N GLN A 406 12.55 12.76 39.40
CA GLN A 406 12.32 14.08 39.98
C GLN A 406 13.64 14.82 40.18
N LEU A 407 14.63 14.18 40.80
CA LEU A 407 15.96 14.74 41.03
C LEU A 407 16.68 15.07 39.73
N LEU A 408 16.57 14.22 38.70
CA LEU A 408 17.16 14.47 37.39
C LEU A 408 16.57 15.73 36.75
N ILE A 409 15.24 15.83 36.72
CA ILE A 409 14.54 16.98 36.11
C ILE A 409 14.84 18.27 36.87
N GLU A 410 14.85 18.23 38.20
CA GLU A 410 15.23 19.39 39.03
C GLU A 410 16.70 19.77 38.84
N SER A 411 17.60 18.79 38.69
CA SER A 411 19.01 19.04 38.39
C SER A 411 19.17 19.72 37.03
N LEU A 412 18.50 19.24 35.98
CA LEU A 412 18.48 19.88 34.67
C LEU A 412 17.98 21.33 34.75
N ALA A 413 16.88 21.55 35.46
CA ALA A 413 16.35 22.90 35.69
C ALA A 413 17.32 23.79 36.47
N SER A 414 18.07 23.24 37.43
CA SER A 414 19.04 24.01 38.23
C SER A 414 20.32 24.36 37.47
N SER A 415 20.65 23.61 36.41
CA SER A 415 21.86 23.78 35.60
C SER A 415 21.81 24.95 34.60
N SER A 416 20.66 25.64 34.52
CA SER A 416 20.39 26.76 33.59
C SER A 416 20.96 28.11 34.03
#